data_AF-F9RYT5-F1
#
_entry.id   AF-F9RYT5-F1
#
_cell.length_a   1.000
_cell.length_b   1.000
_cell.length_c   1.000
_cell.angle_alpha   90.00
_cell.angle_beta   90.00
_cell.angle_gamma   90.00
#
_symmetry.space_group_name_H-M   'P 1'
#
loop_
_entity.id
_entity.type
_entity.pdbx_description
1 polymer ?
#
loop_
_entity_poly.entity_id
_entity_poly.type
_entity_poly.pdbx_seq_one_letter_code
_entity_poly.pdbx_strand_id
1 'polypeptide(L)'
;MSRTLFAVFVLTVTSLTSGCFEPQNNAIKFHGIYTTELANLPLIQIYHQDDRDYLRSAWGVFAIDVSTQGAIKVRDSRVSITGQFGDAKHGEYQSIVFKDEEAIYQATRHNALPEHLLLDKMYDSPEWFTEVGQHQSCEFSTLSENREAQFDRELINELALLGEKSSGPFGKTNSLLIAQKGEIVFEKYMNGWQGAYPHSIQSVTKSLTAMMVGVAQQQGKLANTQQKLSELMPQY
;
A
#
# COMPACT_ATOMS: atom_id res chain seq x y z
N MET A 1 4.73 -7.51 -95.40
CA MET A 1 5.81 -7.09 -94.48
C MET A 1 5.47 -7.57 -93.09
N SER A 2 6.24 -8.54 -92.62
CA SER A 2 6.16 -9.16 -91.29
C SER A 2 6.48 -8.13 -90.20
N ARG A 3 5.74 -8.18 -89.09
CA ARG A 3 6.21 -7.71 -87.77
C ARG A 3 5.45 -8.42 -86.65
N THR A 4 6.01 -9.57 -86.29
CA THR A 4 5.84 -10.27 -85.02
C THR A 4 6.10 -9.30 -83.86
N LEU A 5 5.16 -9.16 -82.93
CA LEU A 5 5.42 -8.57 -81.61
C LEU A 5 5.25 -9.65 -80.54
N PHE A 6 6.34 -9.87 -79.81
CA PHE A 6 6.43 -10.74 -78.65
C PHE A 6 5.54 -10.23 -77.52
N ALA A 7 4.69 -11.10 -77.00
CA ALA A 7 3.99 -10.90 -75.74
C ALA A 7 4.98 -11.13 -74.58
N VAL A 8 5.23 -10.10 -73.77
CA VAL A 8 5.95 -10.22 -72.50
C VAL A 8 4.90 -10.38 -71.41
N PHE A 9 4.76 -11.58 -70.87
CA PHE A 9 3.95 -11.87 -69.69
C PHE A 9 4.78 -11.53 -68.45
N VAL A 10 4.55 -10.36 -67.86
CA VAL A 10 5.13 -10.02 -66.54
C VAL A 10 4.19 -10.55 -65.47
N LEU A 11 4.58 -11.66 -64.84
CA LEU A 11 3.88 -12.26 -63.72
C LEU A 11 4.39 -11.58 -62.45
N THR A 12 3.74 -10.50 -62.01
CA THR A 12 3.98 -9.90 -60.70
C THR A 12 3.35 -10.76 -59.62
N VAL A 13 4.14 -11.65 -59.02
CA VAL A 13 3.80 -12.28 -57.74
C VAL A 13 3.86 -11.19 -56.69
N THR A 14 2.74 -10.51 -56.48
CA THR A 14 2.55 -9.69 -55.28
C THR A 14 2.36 -10.68 -54.14
N SER A 15 3.43 -10.86 -53.36
CA SER A 15 3.32 -11.47 -52.04
C SER A 15 2.37 -10.61 -51.23
N LEU A 16 1.11 -11.00 -51.18
CA LEU A 16 0.22 -10.69 -50.07
C LEU A 16 0.84 -11.40 -48.86
N THR A 17 1.87 -10.80 -48.28
CA THR A 17 2.11 -10.98 -46.86
C THR A 17 0.90 -10.33 -46.22
N SER A 18 -0.14 -11.14 -46.02
CA SER A 18 -1.00 -11.03 -44.85
C SER A 18 -0.06 -10.98 -43.66
N GLY A 19 0.43 -9.77 -43.37
CA GLY A 19 1.04 -9.46 -42.09
C GLY A 19 -0.04 -9.82 -41.10
N CYS A 20 0.16 -10.96 -40.44
CA CYS A 20 -0.57 -11.27 -39.24
C CYS A 20 -0.48 -10.00 -38.39
N PHE A 21 -1.62 -9.36 -38.17
CA PHE A 21 -1.76 -8.32 -37.16
C PHE A 21 -1.52 -9.05 -35.84
N GLU A 22 -0.26 -9.05 -35.40
CA GLU A 22 0.11 -9.60 -34.12
C GLU A 22 -0.41 -8.60 -33.08
N PRO A 23 -1.37 -8.99 -32.22
CA PRO A 23 -1.83 -8.09 -31.19
C PRO A 23 -0.67 -7.92 -30.21
N GLN A 24 0.05 -6.81 -30.29
CA GLN A 24 0.89 -6.31 -29.19
C GLN A 24 -0.06 -5.87 -28.07
N ASN A 25 -0.61 -6.85 -27.37
CA ASN A 25 -1.48 -6.67 -26.22
C ASN A 25 -0.91 -7.42 -25.03
N ASN A 26 0.32 -7.07 -24.67
CA ASN A 26 0.82 -7.28 -23.32
C ASN A 26 1.19 -5.88 -22.81
N ALA A 27 0.27 -5.24 -22.09
CA ALA A 27 0.62 -4.06 -21.32
C ALA A 27 1.84 -4.40 -20.46
N ILE A 28 2.88 -3.56 -20.50
CA ILE A 28 4.10 -3.78 -19.73
C ILE A 28 3.71 -3.87 -18.25
N LYS A 29 4.02 -4.98 -17.60
CA LYS A 29 3.60 -5.25 -16.23
C LYS A 29 4.33 -4.31 -15.27
N PHE A 30 3.54 -3.57 -14.51
CA PHE A 30 4.03 -2.60 -13.53
C PHE A 30 3.81 -3.03 -12.08
N HIS A 31 2.89 -3.97 -11.81
CA HIS A 31 2.76 -4.56 -10.48
C HIS A 31 4.04 -5.30 -10.07
N GLY A 32 4.40 -5.18 -8.80
CA GLY A 32 5.65 -5.74 -8.28
C GLY A 32 6.14 -5.00 -7.05
N ILE A 33 7.32 -5.41 -6.59
CA ILE A 33 8.05 -4.79 -5.49
C ILE A 33 9.22 -4.03 -6.09
N TYR A 34 9.51 -2.87 -5.51
CA TYR A 34 10.61 -2.01 -5.89
C TYR A 34 11.36 -1.59 -4.63
N THR A 35 12.68 -1.52 -4.71
CA THR A 35 13.55 -1.11 -3.60
C THR A 35 14.12 0.27 -3.87
N THR A 36 14.31 1.05 -2.82
CA THR A 36 15.00 2.35 -2.89
C THR A 36 16.26 2.31 -2.02
N GLU A 37 17.15 3.28 -2.21
CA GLU A 37 18.35 3.47 -1.37
C GLU A 37 18.06 4.28 -0.09
N LEU A 38 16.81 4.69 0.13
CA LEU A 38 16.42 5.50 1.29
C LEU A 38 16.12 4.60 2.49
N ALA A 39 16.80 4.85 3.61
CA ALA A 39 16.61 4.09 4.85
C ALA A 39 15.18 4.18 5.41
N ASN A 40 14.44 5.26 5.12
CA ASN A 40 13.06 5.48 5.55
C ASN A 40 12.00 5.13 4.50
N LEU A 41 12.41 4.62 3.33
CA LEU A 41 11.52 4.14 2.27
C LEU A 41 12.13 2.90 1.59
N PRO A 42 12.41 1.82 2.33
CA PRO A 42 13.20 0.70 1.80
C PRO A 42 12.50 0.01 0.62
N LEU A 43 11.18 -0.22 0.73
CA LEU A 43 10.38 -0.91 -0.27
C LEU A 43 9.11 -0.14 -0.65
N ILE A 44 8.75 -0.29 -1.92
CA ILE A 44 7.49 0.17 -2.52
C ILE A 44 6.85 -1.03 -3.21
N GLN A 45 5.58 -1.30 -2.93
CA GLN A 45 4.80 -2.31 -3.65
C GLN A 45 3.74 -1.64 -4.51
N ILE A 46 3.66 -2.06 -5.77
CA ILE A 46 2.56 -1.74 -6.67
C ILE A 46 1.71 -3.00 -6.83
N TYR A 47 0.44 -2.94 -6.45
CA TYR A 47 -0.47 -4.09 -6.45
C TYR A 47 -1.89 -3.71 -6.85
N HIS A 48 -2.69 -4.72 -7.18
CA HIS A 48 -4.08 -4.58 -7.56
C HIS A 48 -5.00 -5.18 -6.49
N GLN A 49 -6.07 -4.48 -6.14
CA GLN A 49 -7.10 -4.93 -5.21
C GLN A 49 -8.43 -4.25 -5.55
N ASP A 50 -9.54 -4.98 -5.55
CA ASP A 50 -10.90 -4.44 -5.74
C ASP A 50 -11.03 -3.47 -6.94
N ASP A 51 -10.57 -3.95 -8.11
CA ASP A 51 -10.55 -3.22 -9.39
C ASP A 51 -9.74 -1.91 -9.37
N ARG A 52 -8.79 -1.78 -8.43
CA ARG A 52 -7.96 -0.59 -8.26
C ARG A 52 -6.50 -0.96 -8.05
N ASP A 53 -5.63 -0.10 -8.56
CA ASP A 53 -4.19 -0.19 -8.33
C ASP A 53 -3.78 0.69 -7.15
N TYR A 54 -2.83 0.17 -6.37
CA TYR A 54 -2.34 0.80 -5.15
C TYR A 54 -0.82 0.81 -5.14
N LEU A 55 -0.29 1.91 -4.59
CA LEU A 55 1.08 2.02 -4.12
C LEU A 55 1.08 1.86 -2.61
N ARG A 56 1.91 0.95 -2.08
CA ARG A 56 2.17 0.80 -0.66
C ARG A 56 3.64 0.99 -0.34
N SER A 57 3.92 1.69 0.74
CA SER A 57 5.25 1.80 1.32
C SER A 57 5.16 2.04 2.84
N ALA A 58 6.33 2.24 3.48
CA ALA A 58 6.42 2.68 4.88
C ALA A 58 5.61 3.96 5.18
N TRP A 59 5.34 4.80 4.16
CA TRP A 59 4.63 6.07 4.32
C TRP A 59 3.11 5.94 4.19
N GLY A 60 2.61 4.79 3.73
CA GLY A 60 1.18 4.51 3.64
C GLY A 60 0.77 3.77 2.37
N VAL A 61 -0.54 3.72 2.16
CA VAL A 61 -1.20 3.12 1.00
C VAL A 61 -1.96 4.19 0.24
N PHE A 62 -1.73 4.28 -1.07
CA PHE A 62 -2.35 5.26 -1.95
C PHE A 62 -2.94 4.58 -3.18
N ALA A 63 -4.19 4.87 -3.49
CA ALA A 63 -4.76 4.52 -4.79
C ALA A 63 -4.06 5.32 -5.90
N ILE A 64 -3.68 4.64 -6.98
CA ILE A 64 -2.95 5.22 -8.11
C ILE A 64 -3.67 4.97 -9.42
N ASP A 65 -3.46 5.88 -10.37
CA ASP A 65 -3.76 5.67 -11.77
C ASP A 65 -2.43 5.52 -12.54
N VAL A 66 -2.34 4.51 -13.41
CA VAL A 66 -1.18 4.26 -14.26
C VAL A 66 -1.60 4.41 -15.72
N SER A 67 -0.97 5.36 -16.44
CA SER A 67 -1.21 5.56 -17.87
C SER A 67 -0.60 4.46 -18.73
N THR A 68 -1.01 4.38 -19.99
CA THR A 68 -0.43 3.47 -20.99
C THR A 68 1.07 3.69 -21.24
N GLN A 69 1.59 4.88 -20.92
CA GLN A 69 3.00 5.24 -21.04
C GLN A 69 3.78 5.03 -19.73
N GLY A 70 3.14 4.48 -18.69
CA GLY A 70 3.78 4.20 -17.40
C GLY A 70 3.89 5.41 -16.47
N ALA A 71 3.24 6.54 -16.77
CA ALA A 71 3.10 7.64 -15.81
C ALA A 71 2.13 7.25 -14.68
N ILE A 72 2.51 7.54 -13.43
CA ILE A 72 1.77 7.24 -12.21
C ILE A 72 1.25 8.55 -11.62
N LYS A 73 -0.01 8.56 -11.18
CA LYS A 73 -0.60 9.65 -10.42
C LYS A 73 -1.34 9.12 -9.20
N VAL A 74 -1.11 9.70 -8.03
CA VAL A 74 -1.93 9.42 -6.84
C VAL A 74 -3.30 10.06 -7.00
N ARG A 75 -4.36 9.31 -6.66
CA ARG A 75 -5.75 9.77 -6.84
C ARG A 75 -6.20 10.80 -5.79
N ASP A 76 -5.61 10.77 -4.59
CA ASP A 76 -5.88 11.80 -3.57
C ASP A 76 -5.27 13.14 -4.02
N SER A 77 -6.13 14.11 -4.34
CA SER A 77 -5.73 15.41 -4.88
C SER A 77 -4.89 16.28 -3.93
N ARG A 78 -4.74 15.90 -2.66
CA ARG A 78 -3.86 16.56 -1.69
C ARG A 78 -2.44 15.98 -1.68
N VAL A 79 -2.23 14.86 -2.35
CA VAL A 79 -0.95 14.17 -2.39
C VAL A 79 -0.32 14.47 -3.74
N SER A 80 0.69 15.33 -3.74
CA SER A 80 1.39 15.79 -4.93
C SER A 80 2.44 14.79 -5.44
N ILE A 81 2.26 13.49 -5.16
CA ILE A 81 3.17 12.43 -5.60
C ILE A 81 2.84 12.01 -7.02
N THR A 82 3.85 12.02 -7.88
CA THR A 82 3.81 11.49 -9.24
C THR A 82 4.90 10.47 -9.44
N GLY A 83 4.78 9.63 -10.46
CA GLY A 83 5.82 8.70 -10.81
C GLY A 83 5.89 8.41 -12.31
N GLN A 84 6.98 7.81 -12.74
CA GLN A 84 7.18 7.34 -14.10
C GLN A 84 7.91 6.01 -14.07
N PHE A 85 7.28 4.98 -14.62
CA PHE A 85 7.93 3.70 -14.87
C PHE A 85 8.95 3.81 -16.00
N GLY A 86 10.06 3.08 -15.87
CA GLY A 86 11.16 3.07 -16.81
C GLY A 86 11.76 1.69 -17.05
N ASP A 87 12.73 1.64 -17.96
CA ASP A 87 13.58 0.47 -18.22
C ASP A 87 12.80 -0.82 -18.48
N ALA A 88 11.78 -0.79 -19.35
CA ALA A 88 11.01 -1.97 -19.68
C ALA A 88 11.89 -3.08 -20.28
N LYS A 89 11.95 -4.23 -19.62
CA LYS A 89 12.69 -5.43 -20.06
C LYS A 89 11.80 -6.65 -19.90
N HIS A 90 11.75 -7.49 -20.93
CA HIS A 90 10.98 -8.75 -20.93
C HIS A 90 9.50 -8.57 -20.51
N GLY A 91 8.88 -7.46 -20.89
CA GLY A 91 7.48 -7.17 -20.57
C GLY A 91 7.22 -6.63 -19.16
N GLU A 92 8.27 -6.29 -18.39
CA GLU A 92 8.14 -5.70 -17.06
C GLU A 92 8.96 -4.40 -16.93
N TYR A 93 8.42 -3.38 -16.28
CA TYR A 93 9.16 -2.16 -15.95
C TYR A 93 10.20 -2.43 -14.86
N GLN A 94 11.45 -2.04 -15.07
CA GLN A 94 12.53 -2.36 -14.12
C GLN A 94 12.85 -1.23 -13.14
N SER A 95 12.28 -0.04 -13.35
CA SER A 95 12.49 1.11 -12.49
C SER A 95 11.25 1.98 -12.36
N ILE A 96 11.20 2.76 -11.29
CA ILE A 96 10.26 3.86 -11.09
C ILE A 96 11.03 5.08 -10.62
N VAL A 97 10.73 6.22 -11.21
CA VAL A 97 11.13 7.52 -10.66
C VAL A 97 9.89 8.14 -10.03
N PHE A 98 9.90 8.37 -8.72
CA PHE A 98 8.88 9.13 -8.01
C PHE A 98 9.33 10.57 -7.79
N LYS A 99 8.37 11.48 -7.74
CA LYS A 99 8.59 12.88 -7.45
C LYS A 99 7.46 13.42 -6.58
N ASP A 100 7.83 14.17 -5.54
CA ASP A 100 6.93 15.03 -4.79
C ASP A 100 7.39 16.50 -4.87
N GLU A 101 6.92 17.34 -3.95
CA GLU A 101 7.24 18.77 -3.93
C GLU A 101 8.68 19.05 -3.48
N GLU A 102 9.30 18.13 -2.75
CA GLU A 102 10.59 18.34 -2.07
C GLU A 102 11.72 17.54 -2.73
N ALA A 103 11.44 16.37 -3.31
CA ALA A 103 12.46 15.44 -3.75
C ALA A 103 12.05 14.54 -4.93
N ILE A 104 13.08 13.88 -5.47
CA ILE A 104 12.97 12.83 -6.48
C ILE A 104 13.58 11.56 -5.92
N TYR A 105 12.87 10.45 -6.08
CA TYR A 105 13.27 9.15 -5.56
C TYR A 105 13.33 8.15 -6.70
N GLN A 106 14.35 7.30 -6.68
CA GLN A 106 14.48 6.20 -7.64
C GLN A 106 14.24 4.87 -6.93
N ALA A 107 13.44 4.03 -7.58
CA ALA A 107 13.18 2.68 -7.13
C ALA A 107 13.51 1.70 -8.26
N THR A 108 14.12 0.56 -7.92
CA THR A 108 14.45 -0.50 -8.87
C THR A 108 13.63 -1.74 -8.56
N ARG A 109 13.22 -2.48 -9.59
CA ARG A 109 12.41 -3.70 -9.39
C ARG A 109 13.19 -4.69 -8.54
N HIS A 110 12.52 -5.19 -7.51
CA HIS A 110 13.00 -6.21 -6.61
C HIS A 110 12.28 -7.54 -6.90
N ASN A 111 12.94 -8.66 -6.61
CA ASN A 111 12.31 -9.98 -6.72
C ASN A 111 11.08 -10.09 -5.80
N ALA A 112 10.11 -10.92 -6.19
CA ALA A 112 8.94 -11.17 -5.34
C ALA A 112 9.37 -11.66 -3.95
N LEU A 113 8.75 -11.10 -2.90
CA LEU A 113 8.94 -11.51 -1.51
C LEU A 113 7.63 -12.16 -1.00
N PRO A 114 7.71 -13.19 -0.16
CA PRO A 114 6.57 -13.65 0.62
C PRO A 114 5.96 -12.51 1.43
N GLU A 115 4.63 -12.51 1.59
CA GLU A 115 3.91 -11.39 2.22
C GLU A 115 4.39 -11.06 3.64
N HIS A 116 4.64 -12.08 4.46
CA HIS A 116 5.15 -11.90 5.82
C HIS A 116 6.50 -11.17 5.84
N LEU A 117 7.44 -11.55 4.96
CA LEU A 117 8.74 -10.88 4.85
C LEU A 117 8.64 -9.50 4.21
N LEU A 118 7.65 -9.29 3.33
CA LEU A 118 7.44 -8.01 2.67
C LEU A 118 7.05 -6.94 3.70
N LEU A 119 6.13 -7.25 4.61
CA LEU A 119 5.73 -6.29 5.64
C LEU A 119 6.92 -5.97 6.56
N ASP A 120 7.58 -6.99 7.10
CA ASP A 120 8.74 -6.79 7.98
C ASP A 120 9.79 -5.88 7.32
N LYS A 121 10.20 -6.20 6.08
CA LYS A 121 11.21 -5.40 5.35
C LYS A 121 10.73 -4.02 4.92
N MET A 122 9.44 -3.84 4.69
CA MET A 122 8.87 -2.56 4.29
C MET A 122 8.89 -1.55 5.44
N TYR A 123 8.75 -2.04 6.68
CA TYR A 123 8.74 -1.21 7.90
C TYR A 123 10.03 -1.32 8.73
N ASP A 124 11.02 -2.08 8.25
CA ASP A 124 12.38 -2.14 8.82
C ASP A 124 13.14 -0.83 8.57
N SER A 125 12.73 0.22 9.29
CA SER A 125 13.39 1.53 9.28
C SER A 125 13.75 1.93 10.70
N PRO A 126 15.02 1.78 11.12
CA PRO A 126 15.43 2.11 12.48
C PRO A 126 15.28 3.59 12.82
N GLU A 127 15.15 4.46 11.81
CA GLU A 127 14.93 5.89 11.97
C GLU A 127 13.48 6.24 12.35
N TRP A 128 12.49 5.43 11.94
CA TRP A 128 11.06 5.75 12.08
C TRP A 128 10.29 4.72 12.90
N PHE A 129 10.77 3.47 12.93
CA PHE A 129 10.14 2.36 13.63
C PHE A 129 11.14 1.75 14.59
N THR A 130 10.82 1.84 15.89
CA THR A 130 11.50 1.09 16.94
C THR A 130 10.49 0.14 17.55
N GLU A 131 10.77 -1.16 17.52
CA GLU A 131 9.94 -2.14 18.21
C GLU A 131 10.01 -1.86 19.73
N VAL A 132 8.86 -1.53 20.32
CA VAL A 132 8.77 -1.23 21.77
C VAL A 132 8.67 -2.52 22.61
N GLY A 133 8.47 -3.66 21.95
CA GLY A 133 8.48 -4.99 22.57
C GLY A 133 9.81 -5.72 22.35
N GLN A 134 10.25 -6.48 23.34
CA GLN A 134 11.07 -7.66 23.05
C GLN A 134 10.13 -8.74 22.49
N HIS A 135 10.62 -9.66 21.65
CA HIS A 135 9.88 -10.86 21.19
C HIS A 135 9.56 -11.83 22.35
N GLN A 136 9.05 -11.35 23.48
CA GLN A 136 8.25 -12.17 24.36
C GLN A 136 6.95 -12.44 23.62
N SER A 137 6.69 -13.72 23.37
CA SER A 137 5.39 -14.19 22.95
C SER A 137 4.38 -13.82 24.04
N CYS A 138 3.84 -12.61 23.96
CA CYS A 138 2.57 -12.35 24.59
C CYS A 138 1.61 -13.35 23.95
N GLU A 139 1.00 -14.21 24.77
CA GLU A 139 -0.21 -14.91 24.35
C GLU A 139 -1.30 -13.84 24.19
N PHE A 140 -1.30 -13.17 23.04
CA PHE A 140 -2.43 -12.39 22.64
C PHE A 140 -3.54 -13.39 22.39
N SER A 141 -4.57 -13.37 23.23
CA SER A 141 -5.86 -13.90 22.82
C SER A 141 -6.28 -13.06 21.61
N THR A 142 -6.07 -13.58 20.41
CA THR A 142 -6.70 -13.03 19.22
C THR A 142 -8.18 -13.00 19.50
N LEU A 143 -8.79 -11.82 19.39
CA LEU A 143 -10.23 -11.69 19.53
C LEU A 143 -10.85 -12.63 18.49
N SER A 144 -11.73 -13.54 18.92
CA SER A 144 -12.41 -14.44 18.00
C SER A 144 -13.42 -13.65 17.17
N GLU A 145 -13.53 -14.00 15.89
CA GLU A 145 -14.64 -13.51 15.06
C GLU A 145 -15.95 -14.18 15.49
N ASN A 146 -16.98 -13.38 15.71
CA ASN A 146 -18.34 -13.84 15.91
C ASN A 146 -19.25 -13.32 14.79
N ARG A 147 -19.36 -14.13 13.73
CA ARG A 147 -20.20 -13.83 12.56
C ARG A 147 -21.69 -13.95 12.85
N GLU A 148 -22.08 -14.65 13.91
CA GLU A 148 -23.47 -14.87 14.33
C GLU A 148 -23.96 -13.79 15.31
N ALA A 149 -23.10 -12.85 15.68
CA ALA A 149 -23.47 -11.75 16.57
C ALA A 149 -24.69 -10.98 16.04
N GLN A 150 -25.61 -10.66 16.94
CA GLN A 150 -26.80 -9.91 16.63
C GLN A 150 -26.53 -8.41 16.78
N PHE A 151 -26.55 -7.72 15.65
CA PHE A 151 -26.46 -6.26 15.55
C PHE A 151 -27.20 -5.80 14.29
N ASP A 152 -27.48 -4.51 14.19
CA ASP A 152 -28.08 -3.92 13.00
C ASP A 152 -27.06 -3.92 11.84
N ARG A 153 -27.09 -4.97 11.02
CA ARG A 153 -26.15 -5.15 9.90
C ARG A 153 -26.34 -4.09 8.83
N GLU A 154 -27.57 -3.63 8.60
CA GLU A 154 -27.86 -2.62 7.59
C GLU A 154 -27.21 -1.29 7.98
N LEU A 155 -27.38 -0.87 9.23
CA LEU A 155 -26.74 0.34 9.75
C LEU A 155 -25.20 0.27 9.69
N ILE A 156 -24.60 -0.85 10.12
CA ILE A 156 -23.14 -0.99 10.09
C ILE A 156 -22.61 -1.03 8.66
N ASN A 157 -23.31 -1.69 7.74
CA ASN A 157 -22.95 -1.69 6.33
C ASN A 157 -23.07 -0.28 5.72
N GLU A 158 -24.12 0.48 6.05
CA GLU A 158 -24.27 1.87 5.62
C GLU A 158 -23.09 2.73 6.11
N LEU A 159 -22.71 2.59 7.38
CA LEU A 159 -21.54 3.29 7.95
C LEU A 159 -20.25 2.93 7.21
N ALA A 160 -20.02 1.63 6.94
CA ALA A 160 -18.84 1.18 6.21
C ALA A 160 -18.80 1.72 4.78
N LEU A 161 -19.95 1.78 4.09
CA LEU A 161 -20.06 2.36 2.75
C LEU A 161 -19.67 3.85 2.71
N LEU A 162 -19.82 4.59 3.82
CA LEU A 162 -19.31 5.97 3.89
C LEU A 162 -17.78 6.04 3.77
N GLY A 163 -17.08 5.02 4.26
CA GLY A 163 -15.62 4.88 4.18
C GLY A 163 -15.09 4.53 2.79
N GLU A 164 -15.93 3.87 1.98
CA GLU A 164 -15.58 3.45 0.62
C GLU A 164 -15.75 4.53 -0.44
N LYS A 165 -16.57 5.55 -0.15
CA LYS A 165 -16.80 6.66 -1.07
C LYS A 165 -15.49 7.39 -1.32
N SER A 166 -15.14 7.64 -2.58
CA SER A 166 -13.95 8.41 -2.95
C SER A 166 -14.01 9.90 -2.57
N SER A 167 -15.12 10.35 -1.98
CA SER A 167 -15.37 11.73 -1.58
C SER A 167 -16.22 11.79 -0.31
N GLY A 168 -16.21 12.94 0.36
CA GLY A 168 -16.90 13.14 1.62
C GLY A 168 -16.00 12.97 2.85
N PRO A 169 -16.53 13.27 4.05
CA PRO A 169 -15.73 13.37 5.27
C PRO A 169 -15.11 12.04 5.71
N PHE A 170 -15.69 10.91 5.30
CA PHE A 170 -15.25 9.56 5.67
C PHE A 170 -14.51 8.83 4.56
N GLY A 171 -14.37 9.39 3.36
CA GLY A 171 -13.77 8.69 2.21
C GLY A 171 -12.29 8.31 2.34
N LYS A 172 -11.67 8.64 3.47
CA LYS A 172 -10.30 8.27 3.85
C LYS A 172 -10.23 7.21 4.95
N THR A 173 -11.37 6.69 5.40
CA THR A 173 -11.38 5.65 6.42
C THR A 173 -10.66 4.42 5.87
N ASN A 174 -9.63 3.97 6.57
CA ASN A 174 -8.82 2.82 6.15
C ASN A 174 -9.37 1.50 6.72
N SER A 175 -10.03 1.56 7.87
CA SER A 175 -10.66 0.39 8.49
C SER A 175 -11.82 0.79 9.40
N LEU A 176 -12.75 -0.15 9.61
CA LEU A 176 -13.77 -0.12 10.65
C LEU A 176 -13.79 -1.49 11.32
N LEU A 177 -13.60 -1.52 12.63
CA LEU A 177 -13.66 -2.72 13.44
C LEU A 177 -14.59 -2.48 14.63
N ILE A 178 -15.47 -3.43 14.89
CA ILE A 178 -16.42 -3.41 16.01
C ILE A 178 -16.24 -4.69 16.80
N ALA A 179 -15.90 -4.52 18.08
CA ALA A 179 -15.82 -5.61 19.03
C ALA A 179 -16.97 -5.52 20.05
N GLN A 180 -17.59 -6.66 20.34
CA GLN A 180 -18.64 -6.80 21.36
C GLN A 180 -18.33 -8.01 22.23
N LYS A 181 -18.33 -7.82 23.56
CA LYS A 181 -18.06 -8.90 24.54
C LYS A 181 -16.74 -9.65 24.31
N GLY A 182 -15.71 -8.97 23.83
CA GLY A 182 -14.39 -9.57 23.58
C GLY A 182 -14.30 -10.35 22.26
N GLU A 183 -15.28 -10.20 21.38
CA GLU A 183 -15.29 -10.83 20.05
C GLU A 183 -15.41 -9.76 18.97
N ILE A 184 -14.77 -9.97 17.82
CA ILE A 184 -14.95 -9.12 16.64
C ILE A 184 -16.25 -9.52 15.97
N VAL A 185 -17.20 -8.60 15.89
CA VAL A 185 -18.53 -8.84 15.29
C VAL A 185 -18.66 -8.25 13.88
N PHE A 186 -17.80 -7.27 13.56
CA PHE A 186 -17.69 -6.67 12.25
C PHE A 186 -16.27 -6.14 12.05
N GLU A 187 -15.72 -6.37 10.87
CA GLU A 187 -14.41 -5.88 10.48
C GLU A 187 -14.39 -5.64 8.98
N LYS A 188 -13.89 -4.48 8.57
CA LYS A 188 -13.75 -4.11 7.17
C LYS A 188 -12.56 -3.20 6.96
N TYR A 189 -11.78 -3.50 5.94
CA TYR A 189 -10.68 -2.66 5.46
C TYR A 189 -11.06 -2.01 4.14
N MET A 190 -10.59 -0.79 3.93
CA MET A 190 -10.97 0.10 2.84
C MET A 190 -9.71 0.78 2.29
N ASN A 191 -9.81 1.38 1.11
CA ASN A 191 -8.73 2.18 0.52
C ASN A 191 -7.39 1.43 0.36
N GLY A 192 -7.45 0.13 0.07
CA GLY A 192 -6.28 -0.74 -0.16
C GLY A 192 -5.60 -1.23 1.12
N TRP A 193 -6.09 -0.85 2.30
CA TRP A 193 -5.57 -1.32 3.58
C TRP A 193 -6.01 -2.74 3.88
N GLN A 194 -5.27 -3.41 4.78
CA GLN A 194 -5.54 -4.75 5.29
C GLN A 194 -5.13 -4.84 6.76
N GLY A 195 -5.64 -5.84 7.48
CA GLY A 195 -5.44 -5.94 8.94
C GLY A 195 -4.02 -6.13 9.41
N ALA A 196 -3.17 -6.72 8.57
CA ALA A 196 -1.75 -6.89 8.88
C ALA A 196 -0.93 -5.60 8.69
N TYR A 197 -1.49 -4.54 8.10
CA TYR A 197 -0.72 -3.36 7.71
C TYR A 197 -0.59 -2.39 8.88
N PRO A 198 0.65 -2.05 9.32
CA PRO A 198 0.87 -1.03 10.33
C PRO A 198 0.26 0.31 9.94
N HIS A 199 -0.50 0.90 10.87
CA HIS A 199 -1.11 2.21 10.69
C HIS A 199 -0.59 3.17 11.74
N SER A 200 -0.30 4.42 11.35
CA SER A 200 0.02 5.46 12.33
C SER A 200 -1.19 5.74 13.21
N ILE A 201 -1.05 5.53 14.52
CA ILE A 201 -2.13 5.75 15.50
C ILE A 201 -2.13 7.18 16.09
N GLN A 202 -1.12 7.99 15.74
CA GLN A 202 -0.97 9.39 16.17
C GLN A 202 -1.28 9.61 17.66
N SER A 203 -2.26 10.47 18.00
CA SER A 203 -2.58 10.80 19.39
C SER A 203 -3.18 9.66 20.20
N VAL A 204 -3.60 8.55 19.59
CA VAL A 204 -3.98 7.32 20.32
C VAL A 204 -2.81 6.84 21.19
N THR A 205 -1.56 7.10 20.79
CA THR A 205 -0.37 6.82 21.61
C THR A 205 -0.47 7.41 23.02
N LYS A 206 -1.14 8.55 23.23
CA LYS A 206 -1.32 9.15 24.57
C LYS A 206 -2.12 8.24 25.50
N SER A 207 -3.11 7.53 24.97
CA SER A 207 -3.88 6.54 25.75
C SER A 207 -3.01 5.35 26.16
N LEU A 208 -2.12 4.90 25.27
CA LEU A 208 -1.15 3.86 25.59
C LEU A 208 -0.14 4.35 26.63
N THR A 209 0.35 5.59 26.51
CA THR A 209 1.22 6.22 27.52
C THR A 209 0.51 6.33 28.88
N ALA A 210 -0.76 6.74 28.91
CA ALA A 210 -1.54 6.78 30.14
C ALA A 210 -1.70 5.39 30.77
N MET A 211 -1.91 4.36 29.95
CA MET A 211 -1.93 2.96 30.42
C MET A 211 -0.58 2.55 31.04
N MET A 212 0.54 2.89 30.39
CA MET A 212 1.88 2.62 30.94
C MET A 212 2.14 3.34 32.27
N VAL A 213 1.62 4.56 32.45
CA VAL A 213 1.67 5.27 33.74
C VAL A 213 0.91 4.49 34.82
N GLY A 214 -0.28 3.97 34.50
CA GLY A 214 -1.04 3.11 35.41
C GLY A 214 -0.28 1.84 35.80
N VAL A 215 0.34 1.16 34.83
CA VAL A 215 1.20 -0.01 35.08
C VAL A 215 2.39 0.36 35.97
N ALA A 216 3.04 1.50 35.73
CA ALA A 216 4.16 1.96 36.54
C ALA A 216 3.74 2.24 37.99
N GLN A 217 2.55 2.81 38.21
CA GLN A 217 1.99 2.98 39.55
C GLN A 217 1.69 1.63 40.23
N GLN A 218 1.08 0.67 39.52
CA GLN A 218 0.82 -0.67 40.03
C GLN A 218 2.12 -1.39 40.44
N GLN A 219 3.20 -1.17 39.68
CA GLN A 219 4.53 -1.73 39.97
C GLN A 219 5.30 -0.96 41.05
N GLY A 220 4.71 0.08 41.65
CA GLY A 220 5.38 0.93 42.65
C GLY A 220 6.51 1.80 42.10
N LYS A 221 6.62 1.94 40.77
CA LYS A 221 7.61 2.82 40.11
C LYS A 221 7.17 4.29 40.14
N LEU A 222 5.87 4.54 40.23
CA LEU A 222 5.28 5.84 40.50
C LEU A 222 4.48 5.74 41.80
N ALA A 223 4.61 6.71 42.69
CA ALA A 223 3.88 6.70 43.96
C ALA A 223 2.38 6.88 43.74
N ASN A 224 2.01 7.89 42.95
CA ASN A 224 0.65 8.21 42.51
C ASN A 224 0.70 9.40 41.54
N THR A 225 -0.46 9.81 41.05
CA THR A 225 -0.64 10.96 40.14
C THR A 225 -0.32 12.33 40.75
N GLN A 226 -0.07 12.43 42.06
CA GLN A 226 0.28 13.67 42.77
C GLN A 226 1.79 13.78 43.02
N GLN A 227 2.57 12.74 42.70
CA GLN A 227 4.03 12.78 42.78
C GLN A 227 4.57 13.92 41.92
N LYS A 228 5.48 14.73 42.49
CA LYS A 228 6.02 15.88 41.76
C LYS A 228 6.93 15.41 40.64
N LEU A 229 6.82 16.05 39.48
CA LEU A 229 7.71 15.77 38.36
C LEU A 229 9.19 15.98 38.73
N SER A 230 9.49 16.99 39.55
CA SER A 230 10.86 17.26 40.04
C SER A 230 11.46 16.13 40.88
N GLU A 231 10.64 15.26 41.48
CA GLU A 231 11.11 14.08 42.21
C GLU A 231 11.49 12.94 41.25
N LEU A 232 10.86 12.89 40.08
CA LEU A 232 11.09 11.87 39.03
C LEU A 232 12.16 12.30 38.02
N MET A 233 12.20 13.59 37.70
CA MET A 233 13.05 14.19 36.67
C MET A 233 13.75 15.42 37.24
N PRO A 234 14.68 15.27 38.19
CA PRO A 234 15.26 16.39 38.94
C PRO A 234 16.10 17.38 38.11
N GLN A 235 16.40 17.06 36.86
CA GLN A 235 17.15 17.93 35.94
C GLN A 235 16.24 18.77 35.03
N TYR A 236 14.92 18.58 35.08
CA TYR A 236 13.90 19.31 34.33
C TYR A 236 13.01 20.09 35.30
#